data_AF-A0AA97D7K2-F1
#
_entry.id   AF-A0AA97D7K2-F1
#
_cell.length_a   1.000
_cell.length_b   1.000
_cell.length_c   1.000
_cell.angle_alpha   90.00
_cell.angle_beta   90.00
_cell.angle_gamma   90.00
#
_symmetry.space_group_name_H-M   'P 1'
#
loop_
_entity.id
_entity.type
_entity.pdbx_description
1 polymer ?
#
loop_
_entity_poly.entity_id
_entity_poly.type
_entity_poly.pdbx_seq_one_letter_code
_entity_poly.pdbx_strand_id
1 'polypeptide(L)'
;MNLTTTQQQTAQRIASKLENAGLPLLYITLGIIYIWFGGIKFTQGQAEGMYGMIANNPLVSWMYVIFSKQGLVNFLGTLEIIIGLLFFGRFVNPALSVVGGLLSMALFVVTISMMVFLSGITTEAGFPVLSFVGEFLLKDIGLFAASLFIAGNSLKIIATNQGDE
;
A
#
# COMPACT_ATOMS: atom_id res chain seq x y z
N MET A 1 -22.59 -24.37 -17.86
CA MET A 1 -23.55 -24.97 -16.91
C MET A 1 -24.33 -23.82 -16.30
N ASN A 2 -25.64 -23.72 -16.55
CA ASN A 2 -26.46 -22.63 -16.00
C ASN A 2 -26.85 -22.96 -14.57
N LEU A 3 -26.61 -22.03 -13.64
CA LEU A 3 -27.03 -22.18 -12.25
C LEU A 3 -28.56 -22.12 -12.15
N THR A 4 -29.14 -22.90 -11.24
CA THR A 4 -30.56 -22.77 -10.89
C THR A 4 -30.79 -21.47 -10.12
N THR A 5 -32.04 -20.98 -10.09
CA THR A 5 -32.41 -19.74 -9.37
C THR A 5 -31.98 -19.79 -7.90
N THR A 6 -32.14 -20.93 -7.23
CA THR A 6 -31.70 -21.13 -5.83
C THR A 6 -30.18 -21.05 -5.69
N GLN A 7 -29.43 -21.62 -6.63
CA GLN A 7 -27.97 -21.53 -6.64
C GLN A 7 -27.50 -20.09 -6.88
N GLN A 8 -28.15 -19.35 -7.77
CA GLN A 8 -27.87 -17.93 -8.02
C GLN A 8 -28.12 -17.07 -6.78
N GLN A 9 -29.26 -17.25 -6.11
CA GLN A 9 -29.60 -16.51 -4.88
C GLN A 9 -28.61 -16.80 -3.74
N THR A 10 -28.21 -18.07 -3.60
CA THR A 10 -27.23 -18.47 -2.59
C THR A 10 -25.87 -17.85 -2.88
N ALA A 11 -25.42 -17.89 -4.14
CA ALA A 11 -24.17 -17.27 -4.56
C ALA A 11 -24.17 -15.75 -4.31
N GLN A 12 -25.26 -15.05 -4.64
CA GLN A 12 -25.41 -13.61 -4.38
C GLN A 12 -25.32 -13.29 -2.89
N ARG A 13 -26.01 -14.06 -2.02
CA ARG A 13 -25.95 -13.87 -0.57
C ARG A 13 -24.54 -14.05 -0.02
N ILE A 14 -23.82 -15.06 -0.49
CA ILE A 14 -22.44 -15.31 -0.09
C ILE A 14 -21.53 -14.18 -0.58
N ALA A 15 -21.64 -13.78 -1.85
CA ALA A 15 -20.87 -12.68 -2.42
C ALA A 15 -21.05 -11.39 -1.62
N SER A 16 -22.29 -10.97 -1.34
CA SER A 16 -22.56 -9.76 -0.55
C SER A 16 -21.98 -9.86 0.86
N LYS A 17 -22.05 -11.03 1.52
CA LYS A 17 -21.44 -11.20 2.84
C LYS A 17 -19.92 -11.08 2.80
N LEU A 18 -19.28 -11.69 1.79
CA LEU A 18 -17.83 -11.61 1.61
C LEU A 18 -17.37 -10.19 1.29
N GLU A 19 -18.08 -9.47 0.44
CA GLU A 19 -17.77 -8.07 0.11
C GLU A 19 -17.96 -7.14 1.32
N ASN A 20 -19.07 -7.30 2.06
CA ASN A 20 -19.35 -6.50 3.25
C ASN A 20 -18.32 -6.70 4.38
N ALA A 21 -17.71 -7.90 4.46
CA ALA A 21 -16.62 -8.17 5.40
C ALA A 21 -15.26 -7.75 4.84
N GLY A 22 -14.99 -8.07 3.57
CA GLY A 22 -13.70 -7.88 2.91
C GLY A 22 -13.33 -6.41 2.73
N LEU A 23 -14.30 -5.55 2.40
CA LEU A 23 -14.04 -4.12 2.22
C LEU A 23 -13.51 -3.46 3.50
N PRO A 24 -14.21 -3.48 4.65
CA PRO A 24 -13.67 -2.97 5.92
C PRO A 24 -12.32 -3.58 6.31
N LEU A 25 -12.17 -4.89 6.13
CA LEU A 25 -10.92 -5.59 6.44
C LEU A 25 -9.75 -5.09 5.60
N LEU A 26 -9.98 -4.69 4.35
CA LEU A 26 -8.92 -4.14 3.49
C LEU A 26 -8.40 -2.80 4.06
N TYR A 27 -9.28 -1.90 4.48
CA TYR A 27 -8.89 -0.64 5.11
C TYR A 27 -8.14 -0.86 6.42
N ILE A 28 -8.65 -1.75 7.27
CA ILE A 28 -8.04 -2.09 8.57
C ILE A 28 -6.65 -2.69 8.35
N THR A 29 -6.53 -3.65 7.43
CA THR A 29 -5.27 -4.33 7.14
C THR A 29 -4.22 -3.37 6.59
N LEU A 30 -4.59 -2.52 5.63
CA LEU A 30 -3.68 -1.48 5.15
C LEU A 30 -3.29 -0.51 6.27
N GLY A 31 -4.25 -0.09 7.10
CA GLY A 31 -3.99 0.75 8.27
C GLY A 31 -2.94 0.17 9.21
N ILE A 32 -3.09 -1.11 9.56
CA ILE A 32 -2.14 -1.84 10.42
C ILE A 32 -0.77 -1.95 9.76
N ILE A 33 -0.71 -2.39 8.50
CA ILE A 33 0.56 -2.54 7.76
C ILE A 33 1.33 -1.22 7.76
N TYR A 34 0.66 -0.11 7.44
CA TYR A 34 1.27 1.20 7.35
C TYR A 34 1.79 1.73 8.69
N ILE A 35 0.99 1.59 9.77
CA ILE A 35 1.44 2.00 11.10
C ILE A 35 2.63 1.16 11.55
N TRP A 36 2.63 -0.15 11.26
CA TRP A 36 3.72 -1.03 11.66
C TRP A 36 5.01 -0.75 10.87
N PHE A 37 4.91 -0.59 9.55
CA PHE A 37 6.05 -0.24 8.70
C PHE A 37 6.63 1.11 9.09
N GLY A 38 5.79 2.12 9.30
CA GLY A 38 6.24 3.44 9.70
C GLY A 38 6.82 3.47 11.11
N GLY A 39 6.22 2.74 12.06
CA GLY A 39 6.70 2.64 13.44
C GLY A 39 8.12 2.05 13.55
N ILE A 40 8.42 1.00 12.76
CA ILE A 40 9.74 0.37 12.77
C ILE A 40 10.82 1.34 12.26
N LYS A 41 10.49 2.32 11.40
CA LYS A 41 11.48 3.26 10.85
C LYS A 41 12.12 4.21 11.86
N PHE A 42 11.53 4.35 13.05
CA PHE A 42 12.11 5.13 14.13
C PHE A 42 13.15 4.35 14.96
N THR A 43 13.37 3.07 14.66
CA THR A 43 14.39 2.25 15.33
C THR A 43 15.79 2.50 14.77
N GLN A 44 16.80 2.39 15.64
CA GLN A 44 18.20 2.58 15.27
C GLN A 44 18.65 1.49 14.28
N GLY A 45 19.35 1.86 13.21
CA GLY A 45 19.89 0.92 12.21
C GLY A 45 19.07 0.82 10.91
N GLN A 46 17.81 1.25 10.89
CA GLN A 46 16.98 1.21 9.67
C GLN A 46 17.45 2.20 8.59
N ALA A 47 18.07 3.30 8.98
CA ALA A 47 18.57 4.31 8.06
C ALA A 47 19.64 3.78 7.10
N GLU A 48 20.55 2.92 7.56
CA GLU A 48 21.60 2.38 6.69
C GLU A 48 21.06 1.34 5.71
N GLY A 49 20.16 0.46 6.16
CA GLY A 49 19.51 -0.52 5.28
C GLY A 49 18.69 0.17 4.17
N MET A 50 17.89 1.19 4.54
CA MET A 50 17.13 1.96 3.57
C MET A 50 18.01 2.82 2.66
N TYR A 51 19.11 3.37 3.18
CA TYR A 51 20.06 4.12 2.36
C TYR A 51 20.60 3.27 1.22
N GLY A 52 21.01 2.03 1.49
CA GLY A 52 21.48 1.09 0.46
C GLY A 52 20.43 0.80 -0.63
N MET A 53 19.14 0.85 -0.28
CA MET A 53 18.04 0.60 -1.21
C MET A 53 17.64 1.86 -2.03
N ILE A 54 17.67 3.03 -1.39
CA ILE A 54 17.11 4.28 -1.94
C ILE A 54 18.17 5.08 -2.71
N ALA A 55 19.45 5.04 -2.30
CA ALA A 55 20.46 5.97 -2.80
C ALA A 55 20.68 5.92 -4.32
N ASN A 56 20.46 4.75 -4.94
CA ASN A 56 20.62 4.55 -6.39
C ASN A 56 19.31 4.64 -7.18
N ASN A 57 18.17 4.88 -6.52
CA ASN A 57 16.89 4.94 -7.20
C ASN A 57 16.62 6.35 -7.76
N PRO A 58 16.44 6.52 -9.08
CA PRO A 58 16.31 7.84 -9.72
C PRO A 58 15.07 8.62 -9.26
N LEU A 59 14.03 7.96 -8.75
CA LEU A 59 12.80 8.61 -8.29
C LEU A 59 12.96 9.33 -6.95
N VAL A 60 13.89 8.88 -6.10
CA VAL A 60 13.95 9.28 -4.68
C VAL A 60 15.35 9.59 -4.16
N SER A 61 16.41 9.30 -4.93
CA SER A 61 17.79 9.61 -4.52
C SER A 61 18.02 11.10 -4.26
N TRP A 62 17.34 11.98 -5.00
CA TRP A 62 17.39 13.43 -4.82
C TRP A 62 16.94 13.89 -3.42
N MET A 63 16.12 13.10 -2.71
CA MET A 63 15.67 13.46 -1.37
C MET A 63 16.82 13.54 -0.37
N TYR A 64 17.93 12.83 -0.61
CA TYR A 64 19.14 12.94 0.21
C TYR A 64 19.89 14.27 0.06
N VAL A 65 19.53 15.11 -0.93
CA VAL A 65 20.03 16.49 -1.02
C VAL A 65 19.37 17.37 0.05
N ILE A 66 18.14 17.04 0.44
CA ILE A 66 17.34 17.82 1.39
C ILE A 66 17.40 17.22 2.79
N PHE A 67 17.38 15.89 2.88
CA PHE A 67 17.30 15.15 4.14
C PHE A 67 18.60 14.41 4.43
N SER A 68 18.95 14.32 5.73
CA SER A 68 19.94 13.35 6.18
C SER A 68 19.40 11.92 6.04
N LYS A 69 20.28 10.90 6.12
CA LYS A 69 19.88 9.49 6.06
C LYS A 69 18.73 9.17 7.03
N GLN A 70 18.92 9.50 8.30
CA GLN A 70 17.90 9.31 9.33
C GLN A 70 16.69 10.23 9.12
N GLY A 71 16.91 11.47 8.67
CA GLY A 71 15.84 12.42 8.39
C GLY A 71 14.85 11.90 7.34
N LEU A 72 15.35 11.30 6.25
CA LEU A 72 14.51 10.72 5.22
C LEU A 72 13.72 9.51 5.73
N VAL A 73 14.37 8.63 6.50
CA VAL A 73 13.70 7.46 7.07
C VAL A 73 12.63 7.86 8.08
N ASN A 74 12.88 8.84 8.93
CA ASN A 74 11.89 9.40 9.86
C ASN A 74 10.71 10.05 9.11
N PHE A 75 11.00 10.78 8.02
CA PHE A 75 9.98 11.38 7.18
C PHE A 75 9.08 10.32 6.55
N LEU A 76 9.67 9.30 5.93
CA LEU A 76 8.92 8.18 5.36
C LEU A 76 8.11 7.42 6.42
N GLY A 77 8.68 7.20 7.61
CA GLY A 77 7.96 6.56 8.71
C GLY A 77 6.77 7.39 9.20
N THR A 78 6.92 8.70 9.27
CA THR A 78 5.82 9.63 9.60
C THR A 78 4.73 9.58 8.54
N LEU A 79 5.10 9.64 7.25
CA LEU A 79 4.16 9.54 6.14
C LEU A 79 3.38 8.21 6.17
N GLU A 80 4.08 7.10 6.40
CA GLU A 80 3.45 5.78 6.48
C GLU A 80 2.44 5.71 7.64
N ILE A 81 2.77 6.23 8.82
CA ILE A 81 1.82 6.30 9.94
C ILE A 81 0.61 7.15 9.58
N ILE A 82 0.80 8.33 8.95
CA ILE A 82 -0.30 9.19 8.51
C ILE A 82 -1.22 8.46 7.54
N ILE A 83 -0.66 7.75 6.55
CA ILE A 83 -1.43 6.95 5.60
C ILE A 83 -2.24 5.87 6.32
N GLY A 84 -1.64 5.19 7.29
CA GLY A 84 -2.34 4.18 8.08
C GLY A 84 -3.52 4.76 8.88
N LEU A 85 -3.33 5.95 9.47
CA LEU A 85 -4.40 6.68 10.15
C LEU A 85 -5.50 7.15 9.18
N LEU A 86 -5.14 7.58 7.96
CA LEU A 86 -6.10 7.95 6.93
C LEU A 86 -6.98 6.77 6.51
N PHE A 87 -6.42 5.55 6.45
CA PHE A 87 -7.22 4.35 6.19
C PHE A 87 -8.18 4.02 7.33
N PHE A 88 -7.80 4.19 8.59
CA PHE A 88 -8.76 4.12 9.70
C PHE A 88 -9.79 5.26 9.67
N GLY A 89 -9.38 6.44 9.21
CA GLY A 89 -10.27 7.58 8.98
C GLY A 89 -11.41 7.29 8.01
N ARG A 90 -11.32 6.24 7.19
CA ARG A 90 -12.40 5.76 6.30
C ARG A 90 -13.74 5.64 7.01
N PHE A 91 -13.75 5.18 8.26
CA PHE A 91 -14.97 4.92 9.02
C PHE A 91 -15.66 6.19 9.51
N VAL A 92 -14.96 7.32 9.45
CA VAL A 92 -15.50 8.65 9.78
C VAL A 92 -15.84 9.42 8.50
N ASN A 93 -14.92 9.45 7.53
CA ASN A 93 -15.11 10.15 6.26
C ASN A 93 -14.43 9.39 5.11
N PRO A 94 -15.16 8.98 4.05
CA PRO A 94 -14.59 8.32 2.88
C PRO A 94 -13.52 9.14 2.14
N ALA A 95 -13.50 10.48 2.27
CA ALA A 95 -12.48 11.31 1.63
C ALA A 95 -11.07 11.06 2.20
N LEU A 96 -10.97 10.70 3.49
CA LEU A 96 -9.68 10.45 4.14
C LEU A 96 -8.98 9.23 3.52
N SER A 97 -9.71 8.17 3.21
CA SER A 97 -9.14 6.99 2.54
C SER A 97 -8.82 7.22 1.07
N VAL A 98 -9.46 8.19 0.40
CA VAL A 98 -9.04 8.61 -0.95
C VAL A 98 -7.64 9.21 -0.87
N VAL A 99 -7.43 10.16 0.05
CA VAL A 99 -6.10 10.78 0.25
C VAL A 99 -5.08 9.72 0.66
N GLY A 100 -5.42 8.86 1.62
CA GLY A 100 -4.57 7.75 2.04
C GLY A 100 -4.21 6.81 0.89
N GLY A 101 -5.20 6.44 0.05
CA GLY A 101 -5.00 5.60 -1.11
C GLY A 101 -4.07 6.21 -2.16
N LEU A 102 -4.22 7.50 -2.46
CA LEU A 102 -3.36 8.21 -3.42
C LEU A 102 -1.90 8.34 -2.91
N LEU A 103 -1.72 8.68 -1.64
CA LEU A 103 -0.39 8.73 -1.02
C LEU A 103 0.26 7.34 -0.97
N SER A 104 -0.54 6.32 -0.63
CA SER A 104 -0.14 4.91 -0.63
C SER A 104 0.32 4.45 -2.01
N MET A 105 -0.44 4.78 -3.06
CA MET A 105 -0.06 4.50 -4.45
C MET A 105 1.30 5.15 -4.81
N ALA A 106 1.52 6.41 -4.42
CA ALA A 106 2.78 7.09 -4.70
C ALA A 106 3.98 6.39 -4.02
N LEU A 107 3.83 5.96 -2.76
CA LEU A 107 4.86 5.19 -2.06
C LEU A 107 5.14 3.85 -2.75
N PHE A 108 4.10 3.10 -3.15
CA PHE A 108 4.31 1.82 -3.80
C PHE A 108 4.89 1.94 -5.21
N VAL A 109 4.63 3.03 -5.93
CA VAL A 109 5.34 3.29 -7.21
C VAL A 109 6.85 3.38 -6.97
N VAL A 110 7.27 4.06 -5.90
CA VAL A 110 8.68 4.13 -5.51
C VAL A 110 9.20 2.75 -5.15
N THR A 111 8.50 1.97 -4.32
CA THR A 111 9.04 0.66 -3.91
C THR A 111 9.03 -0.37 -5.05
N ILE A 112 8.01 -0.38 -5.90
CA ILE A 112 7.97 -1.21 -7.11
C ILE A 112 9.10 -0.84 -8.06
N SER A 113 9.43 0.45 -8.21
CA SER A 113 10.58 0.86 -9.03
C SER A 113 11.90 0.28 -8.53
N MET A 114 12.01 -0.08 -7.24
CA MET A 114 13.20 -0.78 -6.72
C MET A 114 13.36 -2.16 -7.34
N MET A 115 12.29 -2.83 -7.78
CA MET A 115 12.43 -4.08 -8.55
C MET A 115 13.19 -3.91 -9.86
N VAL A 116 13.29 -2.68 -10.37
CA VAL A 116 14.02 -2.37 -11.60
C VAL A 116 15.40 -1.81 -11.29
N PHE A 117 15.49 -0.88 -10.33
CA PHE A 117 16.71 -0.09 -10.09
C PHE A 117 17.59 -0.59 -8.95
N LEU A 118 17.11 -1.50 -8.09
CA LEU A 118 17.89 -2.02 -6.97
C LEU A 118 18.75 -3.21 -7.41
N SER A 119 20.05 -3.14 -7.13
CA SER A 119 20.95 -4.29 -7.29
C SER A 119 20.67 -5.34 -6.21
N GLY A 120 20.83 -6.63 -6.56
CA GLY A 120 20.63 -7.73 -5.61
C GLY A 120 19.18 -8.19 -5.44
N ILE A 121 18.28 -7.84 -6.38
CA ILE A 121 16.90 -8.37 -6.42
C ILE A 121 16.81 -9.86 -6.79
N THR A 122 17.83 -10.39 -7.48
CA THR A 122 17.96 -11.81 -7.82
C THR A 122 19.11 -12.43 -7.06
N THR A 123 19.05 -13.76 -6.89
CA THR A 123 20.20 -14.55 -6.42
C THR A 123 21.29 -14.64 -7.49
N GLU A 124 22.39 -15.32 -7.17
CA GLU A 124 23.46 -15.64 -8.14
C GLU A 124 22.97 -16.47 -9.33
N ALA A 125 21.86 -17.21 -9.18
CA ALA A 125 21.24 -17.95 -10.28
C ALA A 125 20.58 -17.03 -11.33
N GLY A 126 20.40 -15.73 -11.03
CA GLY A 126 19.77 -14.76 -11.91
C GLY A 126 18.24 -14.91 -11.98
N PHE A 127 17.63 -14.15 -12.90
CA PHE A 127 16.18 -14.17 -13.11
C PHE A 127 15.70 -15.55 -13.62
N PRO A 128 14.58 -16.11 -13.11
CA PRO A 128 13.57 -15.51 -12.23
C PRO A 128 13.74 -15.76 -10.72
N VAL A 129 14.89 -16.24 -10.26
CA VAL A 129 15.11 -16.60 -8.84
C VAL A 129 15.42 -15.33 -8.03
N LEU A 130 14.41 -14.85 -7.30
CA LEU A 130 14.50 -13.64 -6.47
C LEU A 130 15.31 -13.88 -5.19
N SER A 131 15.98 -12.83 -4.73
CA SER A 131 16.56 -12.79 -3.39
C SER A 131 15.48 -12.52 -2.34
N PHE A 132 15.82 -12.64 -1.05
CA PHE A 132 14.91 -12.28 0.04
C PHE A 132 14.34 -10.85 -0.09
N VAL A 133 15.15 -9.89 -0.54
CA VAL A 133 14.71 -8.51 -0.80
C VAL A 133 13.78 -8.46 -2.01
N GLY A 134 14.11 -9.22 -3.06
CA GLY A 134 13.29 -9.43 -4.25
C GLY A 134 11.87 -9.88 -3.90
N GLU A 135 11.77 -10.98 -3.16
CA GLU A 135 10.52 -11.57 -2.69
C GLU A 135 9.73 -10.62 -1.78
N PHE A 136 10.42 -9.91 -0.89
CA PHE A 136 9.79 -8.94 0.00
C PHE A 136 9.10 -7.80 -0.78
N LEU A 137 9.66 -7.35 -1.90
CA LEU A 137 9.09 -6.26 -2.70
C LEU A 137 7.90 -6.71 -3.57
N LEU A 138 7.74 -8.01 -3.85
CA LEU A 138 6.59 -8.49 -4.64
C LEU A 138 5.24 -8.16 -4.00
N LYS A 139 5.16 -8.19 -2.67
CA LYS A 139 3.92 -7.86 -1.94
C LYS A 139 3.44 -6.43 -2.24
N ASP A 140 4.37 -5.53 -2.55
CA ASP A 140 4.08 -4.11 -2.78
C ASP A 140 3.26 -3.91 -4.07
N ILE A 141 3.35 -4.82 -5.04
CA ILE A 141 2.49 -4.83 -6.23
C ILE A 141 1.03 -5.07 -5.83
N GLY A 142 0.79 -6.03 -4.93
CA GLY A 142 -0.55 -6.30 -4.40
C GLY A 142 -1.08 -5.14 -3.56
N LEU A 143 -0.22 -4.52 -2.75
CA LEU A 143 -0.61 -3.37 -1.93
C LEU A 143 -0.88 -2.11 -2.78
N PHE A 144 -0.17 -1.91 -3.90
CA PHE A 144 -0.50 -0.88 -4.89
C PHE A 144 -1.90 -1.08 -5.46
N ALA A 145 -2.22 -2.31 -5.90
CA ALA A 145 -3.53 -2.64 -6.45
C ALA A 145 -4.65 -2.44 -5.40
N ALA A 146 -4.41 -2.85 -4.14
CA ALA A 146 -5.34 -2.61 -3.04
C ALA A 146 -5.57 -1.11 -2.78
N SER A 147 -4.51 -0.31 -2.84
CA SER A 147 -4.58 1.15 -2.65
C SER A 147 -5.38 1.83 -3.75
N LEU A 148 -5.14 1.46 -5.00
CA LEU A 148 -5.90 1.92 -6.15
C LEU A 148 -7.39 1.58 -6.03
N PHE A 149 -7.69 0.32 -5.66
CA PHE A 149 -9.07 -0.13 -5.47
C PHE A 149 -9.77 0.63 -4.35
N ILE A 150 -9.11 0.84 -3.21
CA ILE A 150 -9.67 1.60 -2.08
C ILE A 150 -9.95 3.05 -2.45
N ALA A 151 -9.02 3.71 -3.13
CA ALA A 151 -9.20 5.09 -3.58
C ALA A 151 -10.43 5.20 -4.50
N GLY A 152 -10.55 4.30 -5.49
CA GLY A 152 -11.70 4.26 -6.39
C GLY A 152 -13.02 3.93 -5.68
N ASN A 153 -13.02 2.94 -4.78
CA ASN A 153 -14.19 2.56 -3.99
C ASN A 153 -14.69 3.71 -3.11
N SER A 154 -13.78 4.39 -2.42
CA SER A 154 -14.11 5.52 -1.55
C SER A 154 -14.61 6.72 -2.35
N LEU A 155 -13.98 7.01 -3.49
CA LEU A 155 -14.40 8.09 -4.38
C LEU A 155 -15.81 7.84 -4.96
N LYS A 156 -16.11 6.60 -5.34
CA LYS A 156 -17.46 6.21 -5.79
C LYS A 156 -18.52 6.50 -4.73
N ILE A 157 -18.24 6.17 -3.47
CA ILE A 157 -19.17 6.40 -2.35
C ILE A 157 -19.41 7.90 -2.13
N ILE A 158 -18.37 8.72 -2.22
CA ILE A 158 -18.50 10.19 -2.13
C ILE A 158 -19.39 10.71 -3.27
N ALA A 159 -19.15 10.26 -4.50
CA ALA A 159 -19.92 10.69 -5.66
C ALA A 159 -21.39 10.26 -5.60
N THR A 160 -21.70 9.10 -5.01
CA THR A 160 -23.10 8.67 -4.80
C THR A 160 -23.78 9.49 -3.72
N ASN A 161 -23.11 9.76 -2.59
CA ASN A 161 -23.71 10.54 -1.50
C ASN A 161 -24.02 11.99 -1.88
N GLN A 162 -23.31 12.57 -2.87
CA GLN A 162 -23.58 13.93 -3.36
C GLN A 162 -24.74 14.02 -4.37
N GLY A 163 -25.22 12.88 -4.89
CA GLY A 163 -26.38 12.85 -5.80
C GLY A 163 -27.72 12.79 -5.08
N ASP A 164 -27.71 12.57 -3.77
CA ASP A 164 -28.89 12.41 -2.91
C ASP A 164 -29.17 13.65 -2.03
N GLU A 165 -28.38 14.73 -2.16
CA GLU A 165 -28.56 16.07 -1.53
C GLU A 165 -29.03 17.10 -2.56
#